data_AF-A0A9E0I598-F1
#
_entry.id   AF-A0A9E0I598-F1
#
_cell.length_a   1.000
_cell.length_b   1.000
_cell.length_c   1.000
_cell.angle_alpha   90.00
_cell.angle_beta   90.00
_cell.angle_gamma   90.00
#
_symmetry.space_group_name_H-M   'P 1'
#
loop_
_entity.id
_entity.type
_entity.pdbx_description
1 polymer ?
#
loop_
_entity_poly.entity_id
_entity_poly.type
_entity_poly.pdbx_seq_one_letter_code
_entity_poly.pdbx_strand_id
1 'polypeptide(L)'
;MDQVALIALVDQLRAQGREASTVEFKSNWDLPRDLGEYLSALANSAVLERHDHAYLVWGVNDKTHEITGTSFNPFSAKGEGTQPLIMWLTQTTSPKPDFEFYDVHHPKGRVVVLDIKAPRTAPLAFSGVRYIRIDSHKTKLSDHPDKELRIWDLLGQKSDWSGEIVADATLADLDPDALDAARKRFTEYLLKAEPDTARHEAIRAEAQAWDVVTLLNKARITKAGRITRAALLLLGKDESAHFLSPVDAKLSWISRNAQNATGPSHPYGMPFLLATDQIFRRIRNEAIEA
;
A
#
# COMPACT_ATOMS: atom_id res chain seq x y z
N MET A 1 -24.32 -0.30 6.91
CA MET A 1 -25.58 0.21 6.32
C MET A 1 -26.75 -0.43 7.05
N ASP A 2 -27.90 0.24 7.18
CA ASP A 2 -29.12 -0.40 7.71
C ASP A 2 -29.83 -1.24 6.62
N GLN A 3 -30.84 -2.03 7.00
CA GLN A 3 -31.56 -2.91 6.06
C GLN A 3 -32.31 -2.13 4.97
N VAL A 4 -32.82 -0.93 5.28
CA VAL A 4 -33.57 -0.12 4.31
C VAL A 4 -32.63 0.37 3.21
N ALA A 5 -31.45 0.88 3.59
CA ALA A 5 -30.42 1.30 2.66
C ALA A 5 -29.89 0.13 1.82
N LEU A 6 -29.73 -1.06 2.42
CA LEU A 6 -29.29 -2.25 1.70
C LEU A 6 -30.31 -2.73 0.66
N ILE A 7 -31.61 -2.69 0.98
CA ILE A 7 -32.67 -3.01 0.02
C ILE A 7 -32.65 -2.02 -1.15
N ALA A 8 -32.54 -0.72 -0.84
CA ALA A 8 -32.45 0.33 -1.86
C ALA A 8 -31.21 0.15 -2.76
N LEU A 9 -30.05 -0.22 -2.18
CA LEU A 9 -28.84 -0.55 -2.93
C LEU A 9 -29.09 -1.72 -3.88
N VAL A 10 -29.68 -2.83 -3.40
CA VAL A 10 -29.98 -3.99 -4.24
C VAL A 10 -30.91 -3.61 -5.40
N ASP A 11 -31.96 -2.83 -5.15
CA ASP A 11 -32.87 -2.38 -6.20
C ASP A 11 -32.19 -1.44 -7.21
N GLN A 12 -31.31 -0.55 -6.74
CA GLN A 12 -30.50 0.31 -7.60
C GLN A 12 -29.58 -0.51 -8.50
N LEU A 13 -28.84 -1.48 -7.93
CA LEU A 13 -27.94 -2.35 -8.68
C LEU A 13 -28.70 -3.15 -9.74
N ARG A 14 -29.88 -3.69 -9.40
CA ARG A 14 -30.73 -4.45 -10.33
C ARG A 14 -31.27 -3.60 -11.49
N ALA A 15 -31.46 -2.30 -11.25
CA ALA A 15 -31.90 -1.35 -12.27
C ALA A 15 -30.77 -0.90 -13.21
N GLN A 16 -29.51 -1.17 -12.88
CA GLN A 16 -28.39 -0.95 -13.81
C GLN A 16 -28.50 -1.92 -15.00
N GLY A 17 -28.19 -1.42 -16.20
CA GLY A 17 -28.18 -2.23 -17.40
C GLY A 17 -27.14 -3.36 -17.35
N ARG A 18 -27.23 -4.32 -18.28
CA ARG A 18 -26.34 -5.50 -18.37
C ARG A 18 -24.84 -5.19 -18.52
N GLU A 19 -24.47 -3.95 -18.85
CA GLU A 19 -23.11 -3.57 -19.25
C GLU A 19 -22.22 -3.09 -18.08
N ALA A 20 -22.67 -3.18 -16.82
CA ALA A 20 -21.86 -2.74 -15.68
C ALA A 20 -20.71 -3.73 -15.40
N SER A 21 -19.45 -3.30 -15.53
CA SER A 21 -18.29 -4.15 -15.22
C SER A 21 -17.93 -4.22 -13.72
N THR A 22 -18.62 -3.41 -12.89
CA THR A 22 -18.44 -3.34 -11.43
C THR A 22 -19.50 -4.06 -10.63
N VAL A 23 -20.50 -4.66 -11.30
CA VAL A 23 -21.57 -5.41 -10.63
C VAL A 23 -21.69 -6.79 -11.26
N GLU A 24 -21.75 -7.82 -10.43
CA GLU A 24 -22.01 -9.19 -10.87
C GLU A 24 -23.16 -9.82 -10.07
N PHE A 25 -24.07 -10.49 -10.76
CA PHE A 25 -25.18 -11.21 -10.16
C PHE A 25 -24.94 -12.72 -10.22
N LYS A 26 -25.21 -13.41 -9.10
CA LYS A 26 -25.18 -14.88 -9.00
C LYS A 26 -26.48 -15.39 -8.40
N SER A 27 -27.03 -16.46 -8.97
CA SER A 27 -28.19 -17.13 -8.37
C SER A 27 -27.82 -17.89 -7.10
N ASN A 28 -26.69 -18.60 -7.10
CA ASN A 28 -26.14 -19.25 -5.91
C ASN A 28 -24.61 -19.41 -5.95
N TRP A 29 -24.04 -19.94 -4.86
CA TRP A 29 -22.60 -20.06 -4.60
C TRP A 29 -21.84 -20.84 -5.68
N ASP A 30 -20.86 -20.14 -6.25
CA ASP A 30 -19.77 -20.72 -7.04
C ASP A 30 -18.51 -20.84 -6.16
N LEU A 31 -17.62 -21.76 -6.52
CA LEU A 31 -16.47 -22.23 -5.73
C LEU A 31 -15.66 -21.06 -5.09
N PRO A 32 -15.07 -21.24 -3.89
CA PRO A 32 -14.34 -20.18 -3.19
C PRO A 32 -13.28 -19.48 -4.04
N ARG A 33 -12.57 -20.25 -4.89
CA ARG A 33 -11.58 -19.73 -5.84
C ARG A 33 -12.18 -18.74 -6.82
N ASP A 34 -13.35 -19.06 -7.36
CA ASP A 34 -14.06 -18.21 -8.31
C ASP A 34 -14.42 -16.86 -7.68
N LEU A 35 -14.89 -16.86 -6.42
CA LEU A 35 -15.13 -15.63 -5.67
C LEU A 35 -13.87 -14.79 -5.49
N GLY A 36 -12.74 -15.40 -5.10
CA GLY A 36 -11.48 -14.68 -4.98
C GLY A 36 -11.04 -14.01 -6.28
N GLU A 37 -11.21 -14.69 -7.40
CA GLU A 37 -10.96 -14.13 -8.73
C GLU A 37 -11.95 -12.99 -9.07
N TYR A 38 -13.24 -13.11 -8.73
CA TYR A 38 -14.22 -12.01 -8.89
C TYR A 38 -13.91 -10.81 -8.00
N LEU A 39 -13.47 -11.03 -6.76
CA LEU A 39 -13.04 -9.98 -5.84
C LEU A 39 -11.92 -9.14 -6.49
N SER A 40 -10.90 -9.80 -7.04
CA SER A 40 -9.84 -9.13 -7.79
C SER A 40 -10.36 -8.41 -9.03
N ALA A 41 -11.20 -9.09 -9.83
CA ALA A 41 -11.71 -8.57 -11.09
C ALA A 41 -12.57 -7.32 -10.92
N LEU A 42 -13.57 -7.38 -10.05
CA LEU A 42 -14.53 -6.30 -9.79
C LEU A 42 -13.84 -5.09 -9.16
N ALA A 43 -12.94 -5.32 -8.20
CA ALA A 43 -12.19 -4.25 -7.57
C ALA A 43 -11.33 -3.47 -8.57
N ASN A 44 -10.62 -4.18 -9.45
CA ASN A 44 -9.78 -3.55 -10.46
C ASN A 44 -10.62 -2.84 -11.54
N SER A 45 -11.77 -3.40 -11.91
CA SER A 45 -12.72 -2.74 -12.82
C SER A 45 -13.30 -1.45 -12.23
N ALA A 46 -13.61 -1.44 -10.93
CA ALA A 46 -14.09 -0.22 -10.25
C ALA A 46 -13.09 0.92 -10.31
N VAL A 47 -11.80 0.63 -10.17
CA VAL A 47 -10.75 1.64 -10.38
C VAL A 47 -10.81 2.19 -11.80
N LEU A 48 -10.84 1.30 -12.81
CA LEU A 48 -10.82 1.70 -14.21
C LEU A 48 -12.04 2.55 -14.60
N GLU A 49 -13.20 2.23 -14.03
CA GLU A 49 -14.47 2.96 -14.22
C GLU A 49 -14.64 4.17 -13.28
N ARG A 50 -13.71 4.38 -12.34
CA ARG A 50 -13.77 5.46 -11.33
C ARG A 50 -14.98 5.35 -10.40
N HIS A 51 -15.37 4.13 -10.07
CA HIS A 51 -16.31 3.83 -9.01
C HIS A 51 -15.57 3.60 -7.69
N ASP A 52 -16.10 4.13 -6.60
CA ASP A 52 -15.55 3.92 -5.26
C ASP A 52 -15.77 2.47 -4.77
N HIS A 53 -16.79 1.79 -5.33
CA HIS A 53 -17.24 0.47 -4.92
C HIS A 53 -17.57 -0.42 -6.13
N ALA A 54 -17.43 -1.72 -5.92
CA ALA A 54 -17.90 -2.80 -6.80
C ALA A 54 -18.74 -3.79 -5.98
N TYR A 55 -19.62 -4.53 -6.64
CA TYR A 55 -20.59 -5.39 -5.96
C TYR A 55 -20.67 -6.79 -6.59
N LEU A 56 -20.69 -7.81 -5.74
CA LEU A 56 -21.09 -9.17 -6.11
C LEU A 56 -22.33 -9.54 -5.30
N VAL A 57 -23.41 -9.88 -5.98
CA VAL A 57 -24.75 -10.03 -5.37
C VAL A 57 -25.30 -11.43 -5.61
N TRP A 58 -25.57 -12.17 -4.53
CA TRP A 58 -26.16 -13.50 -4.57
C TRP A 58 -27.67 -13.48 -4.34
N GLY A 59 -28.38 -14.43 -4.98
CA GLY A 59 -29.83 -14.55 -4.90
C GLY A 59 -30.57 -13.73 -5.95
N VAL A 60 -29.87 -13.33 -7.01
CA VAL A 60 -30.41 -12.60 -8.16
C VAL A 60 -30.08 -13.36 -9.44
N ASN A 61 -31.04 -13.49 -10.35
CA ASN A 61 -30.83 -14.09 -11.65
C ASN A 61 -30.01 -13.16 -12.56
N ASP A 62 -28.89 -13.65 -13.08
CA ASP A 62 -27.98 -12.89 -13.94
C ASP A 62 -28.63 -12.35 -15.23
N LYS A 63 -29.62 -13.07 -15.79
CA LYS A 63 -30.26 -12.66 -17.05
C LYS A 63 -31.45 -11.73 -16.84
N THR A 64 -32.29 -12.01 -15.84
CA THR A 64 -33.55 -11.27 -15.62
C THR A 64 -33.44 -10.20 -14.54
N HIS A 65 -32.35 -10.20 -13.76
CA HIS A 65 -32.15 -9.40 -12.55
C HIS A 65 -33.30 -9.57 -11.53
N GLU A 66 -34.00 -10.70 -11.57
CA GLU A 66 -35.06 -11.04 -10.61
C GLU A 66 -34.46 -11.69 -9.37
N ILE A 67 -35.05 -11.39 -8.21
CA ILE A 67 -34.61 -11.97 -6.94
C ILE A 67 -35.17 -13.39 -6.86
N THR A 68 -34.26 -14.36 -6.77
CA THR A 68 -34.58 -15.78 -6.62
C THR A 68 -34.36 -16.28 -5.19
N GLY A 69 -33.64 -15.49 -4.37
CA GLY A 69 -33.19 -15.90 -3.05
C GLY A 69 -31.89 -16.73 -3.10
N THR A 70 -31.16 -16.75 -2.00
CA THR A 70 -29.94 -17.58 -1.85
C THR A 70 -29.85 -18.27 -0.49
N SER A 71 -29.32 -19.49 -0.49
CA SER A 71 -28.92 -20.22 0.72
C SER A 71 -27.48 -19.92 1.14
N PHE A 72 -26.72 -19.19 0.33
CA PHE A 72 -25.34 -18.84 0.64
C PHE A 72 -25.25 -18.04 1.95
N ASN A 73 -24.28 -18.39 2.80
CA ASN A 73 -23.98 -17.66 4.01
C ASN A 73 -22.45 -17.47 4.13
N PRO A 74 -21.93 -16.26 3.87
CA PRO A 74 -20.48 -15.99 3.89
C PRO A 74 -19.86 -16.17 5.28
N PHE A 75 -20.65 -16.03 6.35
CA PHE A 75 -20.18 -16.10 7.74
C PHE A 75 -19.95 -17.53 8.23
N SER A 76 -20.57 -18.53 7.58
CA SER A 76 -20.35 -19.96 7.85
C SER A 76 -19.58 -20.66 6.72
N ALA A 77 -19.35 -19.98 5.59
CA ALA A 77 -18.65 -20.53 4.45
C ALA A 77 -17.14 -20.69 4.71
N LYS A 78 -16.54 -21.64 4.00
CA LYS A 78 -15.10 -21.92 4.06
C LYS A 78 -14.43 -21.57 2.73
N GLY A 79 -13.20 -21.07 2.82
CA GLY A 79 -12.29 -20.95 1.68
C GLY A 79 -11.72 -22.30 1.27
N GLU A 80 -10.60 -22.31 0.56
CA GLU A 80 -9.85 -23.55 0.35
C GLU A 80 -9.36 -24.12 1.69
N GLY A 81 -9.52 -25.43 1.88
CA GLY A 81 -9.25 -26.10 3.15
C GLY A 81 -10.38 -25.90 4.18
N THR A 82 -10.01 -25.60 5.42
CA THR A 82 -10.96 -25.45 6.55
C THR A 82 -11.11 -24.02 7.05
N GLN A 83 -10.44 -23.07 6.39
CA GLN A 83 -10.37 -21.68 6.81
C GLN A 83 -11.69 -20.94 6.59
N PRO A 84 -12.15 -20.07 7.51
CA PRO A 84 -13.27 -19.18 7.26
C PRO A 84 -13.08 -18.34 5.99
N LEU A 85 -14.11 -18.26 5.14
CA LEU A 85 -14.05 -17.64 3.81
C LEU A 85 -13.45 -16.22 3.84
N ILE A 86 -13.96 -15.36 4.72
CA ILE A 86 -13.54 -13.97 4.83
C ILE A 86 -12.04 -13.88 5.14
N MET A 87 -11.55 -14.66 6.10
CA MET A 87 -10.14 -14.67 6.46
C MET A 87 -9.26 -15.19 5.32
N TRP A 88 -9.72 -16.23 4.62
CA TRP A 88 -9.02 -16.79 3.48
C TRP A 88 -8.89 -15.77 2.34
N LEU A 89 -9.97 -15.07 1.98
CA LEU A 89 -9.93 -14.00 0.96
C LEU A 89 -8.97 -12.88 1.35
N THR A 90 -9.00 -12.44 2.61
CA THR A 90 -8.11 -11.38 3.10
C THR A 90 -6.63 -11.77 3.06
N GLN A 91 -6.30 -13.05 3.29
CA GLN A 91 -4.91 -13.53 3.28
C GLN A 91 -4.39 -13.87 1.87
N THR A 92 -5.29 -14.30 0.98
CA THR A 92 -4.94 -14.69 -0.40
C THR A 92 -5.01 -13.52 -1.38
N THR A 93 -5.48 -12.35 -0.96
CA THR A 93 -5.58 -11.15 -1.79
C THR A 93 -4.55 -10.10 -1.36
N SER A 94 -3.87 -9.47 -2.34
CA SER A 94 -2.87 -8.43 -2.11
C SER A 94 -2.99 -7.29 -3.13
N PRO A 95 -2.90 -6.00 -2.74
CA PRO A 95 -2.79 -5.50 -1.37
C PRO A 95 -3.99 -5.90 -0.50
N LYS A 96 -3.89 -5.70 0.83
CA LYS A 96 -4.97 -6.08 1.76
C LYS A 96 -6.30 -5.49 1.27
N PRO A 97 -7.30 -6.33 0.97
CA PRO A 97 -8.55 -5.86 0.40
C PRO A 97 -9.43 -5.21 1.48
N ASP A 98 -10.32 -4.30 1.07
CA ASP A 98 -11.36 -3.71 1.91
C ASP A 98 -12.72 -4.10 1.31
N PHE A 99 -13.40 -5.04 1.96
CA PHE A 99 -14.69 -5.54 1.55
C PHE A 99 -15.56 -5.89 2.76
N GLU A 100 -16.87 -5.84 2.58
CA GLU A 100 -17.86 -6.22 3.60
C GLU A 100 -18.95 -7.09 2.98
N PHE A 101 -19.42 -8.08 3.75
CA PHE A 101 -20.59 -8.88 3.40
C PHE A 101 -21.82 -8.37 4.15
N TYR A 102 -22.93 -8.25 3.44
CA TYR A 102 -24.23 -7.88 3.98
C TYR A 102 -25.28 -8.95 3.66
N ASP A 103 -26.02 -9.37 4.68
CA ASP A 103 -27.21 -10.21 4.53
C ASP A 103 -28.44 -9.28 4.44
N VAL A 104 -29.15 -9.35 3.32
CA VAL A 104 -30.24 -8.44 2.96
C VAL A 104 -31.55 -9.20 2.92
N HIS A 105 -32.47 -8.82 3.81
CA HIS A 105 -33.81 -9.40 3.90
C HIS A 105 -34.77 -8.67 2.93
N HIS A 106 -34.50 -8.82 1.63
CA HIS A 106 -35.34 -8.19 0.61
C HIS A 106 -36.77 -8.81 0.62
N PRO A 107 -37.85 -8.02 0.43
CA PRO A 107 -39.23 -8.53 0.43
C PRO A 107 -39.53 -9.68 -0.54
N LYS A 108 -38.68 -9.85 -1.55
CA LYS A 108 -38.80 -10.89 -2.61
C LYS A 108 -37.93 -12.13 -2.36
N GLY A 109 -37.09 -12.13 -1.34
CA GLY A 109 -36.17 -13.23 -1.04
C GLY A 109 -34.87 -12.76 -0.39
N ARG A 110 -34.13 -13.69 0.24
CA ARG A 110 -32.84 -13.39 0.87
C ARG A 110 -31.76 -13.12 -0.17
N VAL A 111 -31.04 -12.02 -0.02
CA VAL A 111 -29.95 -11.60 -0.91
C VAL A 111 -28.68 -11.42 -0.08
N VAL A 112 -27.53 -11.79 -0.61
CA VAL A 112 -26.23 -11.48 0.01
C VAL A 112 -25.50 -10.51 -0.90
N VAL A 113 -24.92 -9.45 -0.34
CA VAL A 113 -24.12 -8.46 -1.07
C VAL A 113 -22.71 -8.50 -0.53
N LEU A 114 -21.73 -8.68 -1.42
CA LEU A 114 -20.34 -8.38 -1.18
C LEU A 114 -20.07 -6.97 -1.73
N ASP A 115 -19.86 -6.03 -0.82
CA ASP A 115 -19.44 -4.67 -1.13
C ASP A 115 -17.91 -4.60 -1.12
N ILE A 116 -17.32 -4.21 -2.23
CA ILE A 116 -15.87 -4.20 -2.44
C ILE A 116 -15.44 -2.76 -2.67
N LYS A 117 -14.65 -2.18 -1.76
CA LYS A 117 -14.09 -0.85 -1.99
C LYS A 117 -12.97 -0.94 -3.04
N ALA A 118 -12.96 0.00 -3.96
CA ALA A 118 -11.89 0.09 -4.95
C ALA A 118 -10.53 0.25 -4.24
N PRO A 119 -9.48 -0.50 -4.65
CA PRO A 119 -8.16 -0.38 -4.06
C PRO A 119 -7.59 1.02 -4.33
N ARG A 120 -6.67 1.47 -3.48
CA ARG A 120 -6.08 2.82 -3.56
C ARG A 120 -4.60 2.86 -3.88
N THR A 121 -3.91 1.72 -3.84
CA THR A 121 -2.43 1.67 -3.89
C THR A 121 -1.88 0.83 -5.01
N ALA A 122 -2.54 -0.28 -5.34
CA ALA A 122 -2.15 -1.20 -6.38
C ALA A 122 -3.37 -2.06 -6.78
N PRO A 123 -3.42 -2.58 -8.02
CA PRO A 123 -4.50 -3.47 -8.42
C PRO A 123 -4.51 -4.71 -7.53
N LEU A 124 -5.69 -5.13 -7.09
CA LEU A 124 -5.85 -6.34 -6.29
C LEU A 124 -5.47 -7.57 -7.10
N ALA A 125 -4.58 -8.37 -6.55
CA ALA A 125 -4.24 -9.70 -7.02
C ALA A 125 -4.82 -10.74 -6.06
N PHE A 126 -5.48 -11.76 -6.59
CA PHE A 126 -5.90 -12.94 -5.83
C PHE A 126 -4.96 -14.11 -6.16
N SER A 127 -4.38 -14.71 -5.12
CA SER A 127 -3.38 -15.78 -5.23
C SER A 127 -2.23 -15.42 -6.19
N GLY A 128 -1.80 -14.15 -6.15
CA GLY A 128 -0.72 -13.62 -6.98
C GLY A 128 -1.10 -13.23 -8.42
N VAL A 129 -2.36 -13.45 -8.84
CA VAL A 129 -2.83 -13.10 -10.19
C VAL A 129 -3.83 -11.95 -10.11
N ARG A 130 -3.64 -10.93 -10.95
CA ARG A 130 -4.58 -9.81 -11.10
C ARG A 130 -5.62 -10.17 -12.15
N TYR A 131 -6.88 -10.05 -11.79
CA TYR A 131 -8.00 -10.20 -12.70
C TYR A 131 -8.63 -8.84 -12.98
N ILE A 132 -9.33 -8.73 -14.09
CA ILE A 132 -10.18 -7.60 -14.44
C ILE A 132 -11.45 -8.14 -15.10
N ARG A 133 -12.57 -7.46 -14.88
CA ARG A 133 -13.79 -7.73 -15.62
C ARG A 133 -13.91 -6.73 -16.76
N ILE A 134 -14.05 -7.24 -17.98
CA ILE A 134 -14.33 -6.44 -19.18
C ILE A 134 -15.66 -6.94 -19.72
N ASP A 135 -16.64 -6.04 -19.80
CA ASP A 135 -18.03 -6.37 -20.10
C ASP A 135 -18.54 -7.45 -19.12
N SER A 136 -18.93 -8.62 -19.63
CA SER A 136 -19.40 -9.77 -18.87
C SER A 136 -18.32 -10.84 -18.62
N HIS A 137 -17.05 -10.57 -18.94
CA HIS A 137 -15.99 -11.58 -18.90
C HIS A 137 -14.91 -11.23 -17.88
N LYS A 138 -14.63 -12.20 -17.01
CA LYS A 138 -13.48 -12.18 -16.10
C LYS A 138 -12.25 -12.71 -16.83
N THR A 139 -11.18 -11.92 -16.86
CA THR A 139 -9.93 -12.21 -17.56
C THR A 139 -8.73 -11.75 -16.73
N LYS A 140 -7.51 -12.17 -17.09
CA LYS A 140 -6.29 -11.71 -16.42
C LYS A 140 -5.98 -10.28 -16.85
N LEU A 141 -5.60 -9.44 -15.90
CA LEU A 141 -5.22 -8.05 -16.19
C LEU A 141 -3.95 -7.98 -17.06
N SER A 142 -3.03 -8.94 -16.92
CA SER A 142 -1.80 -9.05 -17.72
C SER A 142 -2.05 -9.21 -19.22
N ASP A 143 -3.24 -9.69 -19.60
CA ASP A 143 -3.61 -9.90 -21.00
C ASP A 143 -4.14 -8.59 -21.64
N HIS A 144 -4.24 -7.51 -20.84
CA HIS A 144 -4.73 -6.19 -21.22
C HIS A 144 -3.77 -5.08 -20.73
N PRO A 145 -2.56 -4.99 -21.30
CA PRO A 145 -1.52 -4.07 -20.82
C PRO A 145 -1.93 -2.60 -20.89
N ASP A 146 -2.78 -2.22 -21.85
CA ASP A 146 -3.37 -0.88 -21.96
C ASP A 146 -4.21 -0.51 -20.73
N LYS A 147 -5.02 -1.45 -20.23
CA LYS A 147 -5.87 -1.27 -19.05
C LYS A 147 -5.05 -1.36 -17.78
N GLU A 148 -4.08 -2.28 -17.72
CA GLU A 148 -3.18 -2.37 -16.58
C GLU A 148 -2.43 -1.05 -16.36
N LEU A 149 -1.85 -0.46 -17.41
CA LEU A 149 -1.21 0.86 -17.35
C LEU A 149 -2.17 1.94 -16.82
N ARG A 150 -3.38 2.02 -17.38
CA ARG A 150 -4.39 2.99 -16.93
C ARG A 150 -4.79 2.81 -15.47
N ILE A 151 -4.95 1.58 -15.00
CA ILE A 151 -5.24 1.29 -13.60
C ILE A 151 -4.07 1.76 -12.74
N TRP A 152 -2.83 1.45 -13.11
CA TRP A 152 -1.65 1.93 -12.37
C TRP A 152 -1.56 3.45 -12.32
N ASP A 153 -1.91 4.15 -13.40
CA ASP A 153 -1.98 5.61 -13.44
C ASP A 153 -3.09 6.16 -12.52
N LEU A 154 -4.26 5.50 -12.48
CA LEU A 154 -5.40 5.90 -11.64
C LEU A 154 -5.21 5.58 -10.15
N LEU A 155 -4.59 4.44 -9.86
CA LEU A 155 -4.06 4.08 -8.54
C LEU A 155 -2.78 4.83 -8.21
N GLY A 156 -2.39 5.73 -9.13
CA GLY A 156 -1.20 6.54 -9.16
C GLY A 156 -0.65 6.77 -7.78
N GLN A 157 0.57 6.28 -7.63
CA GLN A 157 1.57 6.68 -6.65
C GLN A 157 1.03 7.71 -5.67
N LYS A 158 1.00 7.36 -4.37
CA LYS A 158 1.24 8.37 -3.33
C LYS A 158 2.25 9.34 -3.93
N SER A 159 1.89 10.63 -4.04
CA SER A 159 2.86 11.70 -4.22
C SER A 159 4.07 11.28 -3.40
N ASP A 160 5.23 11.13 -4.03
CA ASP A 160 6.43 10.62 -3.35
C ASP A 160 6.60 11.45 -2.08
N TRP A 161 6.10 10.91 -0.96
CA TRP A 161 5.85 11.69 0.23
C TRP A 161 7.18 12.15 0.79
N SER A 162 8.20 11.32 0.60
CA SER A 162 9.58 11.58 0.97
C SER A 162 10.21 12.66 0.07
N GLY A 163 9.89 12.67 -1.23
CA GLY A 163 10.35 13.67 -2.19
C GLY A 163 9.52 14.96 -2.24
N GLU A 164 8.44 15.07 -1.46
CA GLU A 164 7.68 16.33 -1.35
C GLU A 164 8.53 17.43 -0.72
N ILE A 165 8.37 18.64 -1.25
CA ILE A 165 9.11 19.82 -0.81
C ILE A 165 8.41 20.40 0.41
N VAL A 166 9.18 20.64 1.45
CA VAL A 166 8.72 21.36 2.65
C VAL A 166 9.07 22.83 2.45
N ALA A 167 8.06 23.65 2.12
CA ALA A 167 8.27 25.03 1.70
C ALA A 167 8.96 25.90 2.76
N ASP A 168 8.66 25.65 4.04
CA ASP A 168 9.16 26.44 5.16
C ASP A 168 10.50 25.94 5.72
N ALA A 169 10.98 24.78 5.27
CA ALA A 169 12.25 24.23 5.71
C ALA A 169 13.41 24.71 4.85
N THR A 170 14.52 25.02 5.50
CA THR A 170 15.74 25.58 4.90
C THR A 170 16.96 24.74 5.28
N LEU A 171 18.13 25.10 4.73
CA LEU A 171 19.39 24.46 5.12
C LEU A 171 19.74 24.66 6.60
N ALA A 172 19.22 25.70 7.25
CA ALA A 172 19.47 25.97 8.68
C ALA A 172 18.79 24.94 9.60
N ASP A 173 17.80 24.23 9.07
CA ASP A 173 17.04 23.19 9.77
C ASP A 173 17.74 21.82 9.71
N LEU A 174 18.85 21.73 8.97
CA LEU A 174 19.69 20.53 8.86
C LEU A 174 20.79 20.53 9.91
N ASP A 175 21.11 19.33 10.40
CA ASP A 175 22.14 19.06 11.38
C ASP A 175 23.54 19.03 10.71
N PRO A 176 24.51 19.85 11.18
CA PRO A 176 25.85 19.91 10.60
C PRO A 176 26.62 18.58 10.63
N ASP A 177 26.51 17.81 11.72
CA ASP A 177 27.18 16.51 11.84
C ASP A 177 26.59 15.50 10.86
N ALA A 178 25.27 15.57 10.64
CA ALA A 178 24.59 14.76 9.62
C ALA A 178 25.01 15.15 8.20
N LEU A 179 25.22 16.44 7.92
CA LEU A 179 25.73 16.91 6.63
C LEU A 179 27.14 16.39 6.34
N ASP A 180 28.02 16.42 7.34
CA ASP A 180 29.37 15.87 7.23
C ASP A 180 29.36 14.35 7.02
N ALA A 181 28.50 13.63 7.75
CA ALA A 181 28.29 12.19 7.54
C ALA A 181 27.73 11.89 6.14
N ALA A 182 26.79 12.70 5.65
CA ALA A 182 26.21 12.55 4.32
C ALA A 182 27.26 12.71 3.23
N ARG A 183 28.15 13.71 3.37
CA ARG A 183 29.27 13.92 2.43
C ARG A 183 30.19 12.70 2.37
N LYS A 184 30.60 12.16 3.52
CA LYS A 184 31.46 10.97 3.60
C LYS A 184 30.80 9.77 2.91
N ARG A 185 29.56 9.44 3.30
CA ARG A 185 28.82 8.29 2.74
C ARG A 185 28.52 8.43 1.25
N PHE A 186 28.19 9.64 0.80
CA PHE A 186 27.95 9.87 -0.63
C PHE A 186 29.24 9.77 -1.45
N THR A 187 30.37 10.24 -0.90
CA THR A 187 31.69 10.06 -1.53
C THR A 187 32.03 8.58 -1.64
N GLU A 188 31.87 7.80 -0.56
CA GLU A 188 32.07 6.34 -0.58
C GLU A 188 31.19 5.63 -1.61
N TYR A 189 29.92 6.05 -1.72
CA TYR A 189 29.01 5.55 -2.75
C TYR A 189 29.53 5.83 -4.17
N LEU A 190 30.00 7.05 -4.45
CA LEU A 190 30.57 7.41 -5.75
C LEU A 190 31.83 6.61 -6.07
N LEU A 191 32.73 6.43 -5.08
CA LEU A 191 33.94 5.63 -5.25
C LEU A 191 33.64 4.16 -5.53
N LYS A 192 32.64 3.58 -4.84
CA LYS A 192 32.21 2.19 -5.07
C LYS A 192 31.60 2.00 -6.47
N ALA A 193 30.97 3.03 -7.01
CA ALA A 193 30.40 3.01 -8.36
C ALA A 193 31.43 3.27 -9.47
N GLU A 194 32.63 3.77 -9.14
CA GLU A 194 33.70 4.07 -10.09
C GLU A 194 34.72 2.92 -10.16
N PRO A 195 34.74 2.14 -11.25
CA PRO A 195 35.70 1.05 -11.42
C PRO A 195 37.14 1.54 -11.65
N ASP A 196 37.34 2.74 -12.19
CA ASP A 196 38.68 3.29 -12.43
C ASP A 196 39.25 3.95 -11.15
N THR A 197 40.20 3.27 -10.52
CA THR A 197 40.85 3.73 -9.29
C THR A 197 41.68 4.99 -9.48
N ALA A 198 42.13 5.30 -10.70
CA ALA A 198 42.86 6.55 -10.98
C ALA A 198 41.97 7.79 -10.80
N ARG A 199 40.64 7.64 -10.95
CA ARG A 199 39.66 8.72 -10.79
C ARG A 199 39.24 8.94 -9.34
N HIS A 200 39.56 8.01 -8.44
CA HIS A 200 39.11 8.06 -7.04
C HIS A 200 39.57 9.33 -6.33
N GLU A 201 40.80 9.77 -6.58
CA GLU A 201 41.32 10.97 -5.93
C GLU A 201 40.63 12.25 -6.44
N ALA A 202 40.36 12.33 -7.73
CA ALA A 202 39.58 13.41 -8.31
C ALA A 202 38.16 13.45 -7.72
N ILE A 203 37.50 12.30 -7.58
CA ILE A 203 36.16 12.19 -6.98
C ILE A 203 36.16 12.68 -5.53
N ARG A 204 37.18 12.31 -4.73
CA ARG A 204 37.30 12.80 -3.35
C ARG A 204 37.47 14.31 -3.30
N ALA A 205 38.35 14.86 -4.13
CA ALA A 205 38.59 16.30 -4.20
C ALA A 205 37.33 17.07 -4.62
N GLU A 206 36.62 16.59 -5.65
CA GLU A 206 35.36 17.18 -6.10
C GLU A 206 34.27 17.12 -5.01
N ALA A 207 34.07 15.94 -4.42
CA ALA A 207 33.06 15.74 -3.39
C ALA A 207 33.35 16.58 -2.14
N GLN A 208 34.61 16.87 -1.83
CA GLN A 208 35.00 17.77 -0.74
C GLN A 208 34.75 19.24 -1.09
N ALA A 209 34.93 19.63 -2.36
CA ALA A 209 34.78 21.01 -2.82
C ALA A 209 33.33 21.47 -3.00
N TRP A 210 32.37 20.55 -3.14
CA TRP A 210 30.95 20.92 -3.30
C TRP A 210 30.41 21.65 -2.07
N ASP A 211 29.70 22.76 -2.30
CA ASP A 211 28.86 23.34 -1.26
C ASP A 211 27.72 22.39 -0.87
N VAL A 212 27.04 22.69 0.24
CA VAL A 212 25.98 21.82 0.78
C VAL A 212 24.85 21.67 -0.26
N VAL A 213 24.44 22.75 -0.92
CA VAL A 213 23.37 22.72 -1.93
C VAL A 213 23.71 21.76 -3.07
N THR A 214 24.93 21.84 -3.60
CA THR A 214 25.38 20.98 -4.71
C THR A 214 25.48 19.53 -4.27
N LEU A 215 26.04 19.27 -3.08
CA LEU A 215 26.13 17.93 -2.51
C LEU A 215 24.74 17.28 -2.40
N LEU A 216 23.78 17.97 -1.78
CA LEU A 216 22.44 17.43 -1.52
C LEU A 216 21.61 17.26 -2.80
N ASN A 217 21.77 18.14 -3.79
CA ASN A 217 21.12 17.97 -5.10
C ASN A 217 21.72 16.78 -5.88
N LYS A 218 23.05 16.62 -5.86
CA LYS A 218 23.73 15.47 -6.49
C LYS A 218 23.34 14.15 -5.82
N ALA A 219 23.18 14.16 -4.50
CA ALA A 219 22.66 13.04 -3.73
C ALA A 219 21.14 12.81 -3.91
N ARG A 220 20.46 13.67 -4.68
CA ARG A 220 19.01 13.60 -5.01
C ARG A 220 18.08 13.64 -3.80
N ILE A 221 18.53 14.20 -2.69
CA ILE A 221 17.72 14.37 -1.47
C ILE A 221 17.14 15.77 -1.35
N THR A 222 17.61 16.72 -2.16
CA THR A 222 16.98 18.05 -2.33
C THR A 222 16.60 18.28 -3.80
N LYS A 223 15.69 19.23 -4.05
CA LYS A 223 15.20 19.58 -5.39
C LYS A 223 15.47 21.05 -5.71
N ALA A 224 16.56 21.31 -6.42
CA ALA A 224 17.05 22.66 -6.71
C ALA A 224 17.31 23.45 -5.42
N GLY A 225 17.94 22.80 -4.43
CA GLY A 225 18.24 23.38 -3.12
C GLY A 225 17.06 23.44 -2.16
N ARG A 226 15.85 23.09 -2.59
CA ARG A 226 14.67 23.02 -1.72
C ARG A 226 14.67 21.73 -0.91
N ILE A 227 14.34 21.86 0.37
CA ILE A 227 14.34 20.76 1.33
C ILE A 227 13.16 19.84 1.08
N THR A 228 13.42 18.53 1.04
CA THR A 228 12.39 17.50 0.95
C THR A 228 12.13 16.88 2.33
N ARG A 229 11.02 16.15 2.49
CA ARG A 229 10.79 15.37 3.72
C ARG A 229 11.89 14.33 3.96
N ALA A 230 12.45 13.73 2.92
CA ALA A 230 13.58 12.82 3.01
C ALA A 230 14.83 13.51 3.55
N ALA A 231 15.12 14.73 3.08
CA ALA A 231 16.23 15.52 3.61
C ALA A 231 16.06 15.83 5.10
N LEU A 232 14.85 16.19 5.56
CA LEU A 232 14.57 16.40 6.98
C LEU A 232 14.71 15.11 7.80
N LEU A 233 14.15 14.00 7.33
CA LEU A 233 14.27 12.72 8.03
C LEU A 233 15.72 12.28 8.20
N LEU A 234 16.51 12.37 7.14
CA LEU A 234 17.88 11.88 7.13
C LEU A 234 18.85 12.84 7.82
N LEU A 235 18.69 14.14 7.61
CA LEU A 235 19.68 15.16 7.92
C LEU A 235 19.14 16.31 8.78
N GLY A 236 17.84 16.35 9.06
CA GLY A 236 17.23 17.41 9.88
C GLY A 236 17.62 17.29 11.34
N LYS A 237 17.73 18.45 12.01
CA LYS A 237 17.83 18.51 13.47
C LYS A 237 16.59 17.90 14.11
N ASP A 238 16.70 17.41 15.34
CA ASP A 238 15.55 16.86 16.04
C ASP A 238 14.43 17.89 16.24
N GLU A 239 14.78 19.16 16.49
CA GLU A 239 13.79 20.24 16.66
C GLU A 239 13.02 20.54 15.36
N SER A 240 13.58 20.17 14.21
CA SER A 240 12.97 20.33 12.88
C SER A 240 11.88 19.29 12.58
N ALA A 241 11.63 18.33 13.49
CA ALA A 241 10.59 17.30 13.35
C ALA A 241 9.18 17.86 13.17
N HIS A 242 8.93 19.08 13.66
CA HIS A 242 7.63 19.76 13.53
C HIS A 242 7.18 19.94 12.08
N PHE A 243 8.11 20.05 11.12
CA PHE A 243 7.81 20.13 9.69
C PHE A 243 7.17 18.85 9.10
N LEU A 244 7.27 17.72 9.81
CA LEU A 244 6.74 16.43 9.38
C LEU A 244 5.38 16.09 10.00
N SER A 245 4.82 16.98 10.84
CA SER A 245 3.51 16.81 11.46
C SER A 245 2.41 16.47 10.42
N PRO A 246 1.52 15.49 10.68
CA PRO A 246 1.31 14.78 11.95
C PRO A 246 2.18 13.53 12.14
N VAL A 247 3.17 13.28 11.27
CA VAL A 247 4.03 12.10 11.37
C VAL A 247 5.01 12.26 12.53
N ASP A 248 5.01 11.31 13.47
CA ASP A 248 6.03 11.21 14.51
C ASP A 248 7.25 10.45 13.98
N ALA A 249 8.28 11.18 13.56
CA ALA A 249 9.49 10.61 12.99
C ALA A 249 10.46 10.17 14.09
N LYS A 250 10.32 8.91 14.55
CA LYS A 250 11.25 8.29 15.51
C LYS A 250 11.65 6.88 15.11
N LEU A 251 12.88 6.52 15.44
CA LEU A 251 13.34 5.13 15.48
C LEU A 251 13.27 4.64 16.93
N SER A 252 12.95 3.37 17.14
CA SER A 252 12.93 2.78 18.49
C SER A 252 13.71 1.47 18.50
N TRP A 253 14.67 1.36 19.42
CA TRP A 253 15.37 0.12 19.69
C TRP A 253 14.80 -0.56 20.92
N ILE A 254 14.44 -1.84 20.76
CA ILE A 254 13.81 -2.66 21.79
C ILE A 254 14.58 -3.98 21.85
N SER A 255 15.16 -4.31 22.99
CA SER A 255 15.75 -5.64 23.22
C SER A 255 14.65 -6.66 23.54
N ARG A 256 14.82 -7.90 23.10
CA ARG A 256 13.95 -9.02 23.46
C ARG A 256 14.81 -10.20 23.89
N ASN A 257 14.45 -10.82 25.02
CA ASN A 257 15.14 -12.00 25.52
C ASN A 257 14.68 -13.28 24.79
N ALA A 258 15.27 -14.42 25.16
CA ALA A 258 14.96 -15.74 24.57
C ALA A 258 13.48 -16.16 24.70
N GLN A 259 12.75 -15.64 25.69
CA GLN A 259 11.32 -15.88 25.89
C GLN A 259 10.44 -14.84 25.17
N ASN A 260 11.03 -14.01 24.29
CA ASN A 260 10.38 -12.92 23.55
C ASN A 260 9.77 -11.84 24.49
N ALA A 261 10.23 -11.78 25.74
CA ALA A 261 9.86 -10.73 26.68
C ALA A 261 10.57 -9.43 26.29
N THR A 262 9.83 -8.34 26.32
CA THR A 262 10.27 -7.04 25.81
C THR A 262 11.02 -6.26 26.89
N GLY A 263 12.26 -5.88 26.60
CA GLY A 263 13.06 -4.99 27.44
C GLY A 263 12.72 -3.50 27.25
N PRO A 264 13.47 -2.59 27.89
CA PRO A 264 13.22 -1.15 27.79
C PRO A 264 13.38 -0.62 26.35
N SER A 265 12.39 0.14 25.89
CA SER A 265 12.42 0.84 24.60
C SER A 265 13.28 2.09 24.69
N HIS A 266 14.11 2.32 23.68
CA HIS A 266 14.94 3.51 23.54
C HIS A 266 14.59 4.24 22.23
N PRO A 267 13.96 5.42 22.32
CA PRO A 267 13.65 6.24 21.16
C PRO A 267 14.89 7.00 20.68
N TYR A 268 14.96 7.19 19.36
CA TYR A 268 15.95 7.99 18.66
C TYR A 268 15.21 8.93 17.69
N GLY A 269 15.48 10.22 17.84
CA GLY A 269 14.95 11.27 16.99
C GLY A 269 15.72 11.44 15.67
N MET A 270 15.41 12.50 14.94
CA MET A 270 16.18 12.91 13.76
C MET A 270 17.51 13.54 14.22
N PRO A 271 18.58 13.49 13.41
CA PRO A 271 18.68 12.96 12.05
C PRO A 271 18.84 11.43 11.98
N PHE A 272 18.04 10.78 11.14
CA PHE A 272 18.07 9.31 11.02
C PHE A 272 19.38 8.76 10.44
N LEU A 273 20.11 9.56 9.66
CA LEU A 273 21.41 9.13 9.12
C LEU A 273 22.40 8.79 10.25
N LEU A 274 22.37 9.53 11.35
CA LEU A 274 23.21 9.31 12.52
C LEU A 274 22.57 8.33 13.49
N ALA A 275 21.24 8.39 13.68
CA ALA A 275 20.51 7.51 14.57
C ALA A 275 20.70 6.02 14.23
N THR A 276 20.78 5.67 12.93
CA THR A 276 21.03 4.28 12.52
C THR A 276 22.35 3.73 13.05
N ASP A 277 23.41 4.55 13.08
CA ASP A 277 24.73 4.12 13.59
C ASP A 277 24.70 3.97 15.11
N GLN A 278 23.98 4.86 15.79
CA GLN A 278 23.79 4.79 17.24
C GLN A 278 23.02 3.52 17.63
N ILE A 279 21.97 3.17 16.87
CA ILE A 279 21.21 1.93 17.05
C ILE A 279 22.09 0.72 16.75
N PHE A 280 22.85 0.73 15.65
CA PHE A 280 23.72 -0.38 15.28
C PHE A 280 24.73 -0.71 16.39
N ARG A 281 25.31 0.30 17.06
CA ARG A 281 26.21 0.11 18.21
C ARG A 281 25.56 -0.59 19.42
N ARG A 282 24.22 -0.59 19.49
CA ARG A 282 23.45 -1.30 20.52
C ARG A 282 23.06 -2.71 20.13
N ILE A 283 23.08 -3.05 18.85
CA ILE A 283 22.82 -4.41 18.40
C ILE A 283 23.97 -5.29 18.89
N ARG A 284 23.65 -6.24 19.76
CA ARG A 284 24.56 -7.23 20.31
C ARG A 284 23.87 -8.58 20.26
N ASN A 285 24.63 -9.64 20.04
CA ASN A 285 24.13 -10.99 20.25
C ASN A 285 24.10 -11.23 21.76
N GLU A 286 22.93 -11.54 22.32
CA GLU A 286 22.86 -12.08 23.67
C GLU A 286 23.45 -13.51 23.62
N ALA A 287 24.47 -13.78 24.44
CA ALA A 287 24.97 -15.13 24.60
C ALA A 287 23.90 -15.95 25.31
N ILE A 288 23.31 -16.92 24.62
CA ILE A 288 22.40 -17.88 25.23
C ILE A 288 23.30 -18.85 26.00
N GLU A 289 23.39 -18.69 27.32
CA GLU A 289 23.93 -19.76 28.16
C GLU A 289 23.02 -20.99 28.01
N ALA A 290 23.63 -22.09 27.55
CA ALA A 290 22.96 -23.35 27.26
C ALA A 290 22.69 -24.16 28.53
#